data_AF-A0A9D1WB09-F1
#
_entry.id   AF-A0A9D1WB09-F1
#
_cell.length_a   1.000
_cell.length_b   1.000
_cell.length_c   1.000
_cell.angle_alpha   90.00
_cell.angle_beta   90.00
_cell.angle_gamma   90.00
#
_symmetry.space_group_name_H-M   'P 1'
#
loop_
_entity.id
_entity.type
_entity.pdbx_description
1 polymer ?
#
loop_
_entity_poly.entity_id
_entity_poly.type
_entity_poly.pdbx_seq_one_letter_code
_entity_poly.pdbx_strand_id
1 'polypeptide(L)'
;MKISKPTIDLRIKEVMEEKQISQKQLCTITGIPEESLCRQLKRGKMNLDRLAIIAQALNVDIRDLISTPVKKEVKGYVEYGNDIYSFQTFRRLKEIVKTLEEQINRPKKIKEEADRIRRMEKVNICKVVSSTQIPTFDEIVLDRVETYDTTVQNCWSFRNAGDIRENIVLNLGNMVSGYEFDLLGKRFLNSEAAYIAGAYSLEGEQYVDIQKLLSTWDNGYTAKVVFKKQDNKYTRLIRQDWAQFNIQWMMLVIWEKCKSNAAFRDILLSIPRDAVIIENSTDIGTEDPNKSTSTIWGCWNQELMDARAIIEEDVANRTSAKSRKEIEYRQMIERNKINHIGVWKGKNLMGKILKLCQIALLTNTEPPINQDLLTMHNIYWGQTLLFA
;
A
#
# COMPACT_ATOMS: atom_id res chain seq x y z
N MET A 1 19.13 6.22 62.74
CA MET A 1 17.88 5.85 62.01
C MET A 1 17.15 4.76 62.79
N LYS A 2 15.98 5.06 63.36
CA LYS A 2 15.13 4.05 64.01
C LYS A 2 14.42 3.25 62.92
N ILE A 3 14.74 1.96 62.79
CA ILE A 3 14.04 1.04 61.90
C ILE A 3 12.58 0.96 62.39
N SER A 4 11.64 1.51 61.63
CA SER A 4 10.22 1.34 61.90
C SER A 4 9.87 -0.14 61.71
N LYS A 5 9.48 -0.83 62.79
CA LYS A 5 9.01 -2.22 62.71
C LYS A 5 7.86 -2.32 61.72
N PRO A 6 7.86 -3.30 60.80
CA PRO A 6 6.78 -3.49 59.84
C PRO A 6 5.46 -3.71 60.58
N THR A 7 4.43 -2.96 60.20
CA THR A 7 3.07 -3.14 60.72
C THR A 7 2.43 -4.28 59.95
N ILE A 8 2.12 -5.38 60.63
CA ILE A 8 1.41 -6.53 60.08
C ILE A 8 -0.10 -6.24 60.25
N ASP A 9 -0.86 -6.24 59.16
CA ASP A 9 -2.32 -6.12 59.21
C ASP A 9 -2.95 -7.48 59.58
N LEU A 10 -3.86 -7.47 60.56
CA LEU A 10 -4.44 -8.67 61.17
C LEU A 10 -5.89 -8.88 60.74
N ARG A 11 -6.26 -10.12 60.40
CA ARG A 11 -7.60 -10.52 59.93
C ARG A 11 -8.51 -11.12 61.01
N ILE A 12 -8.14 -10.97 62.29
CA ILE A 12 -8.73 -11.72 63.43
C ILE A 12 -10.27 -11.59 63.51
N LYS A 13 -10.84 -10.41 63.21
CA LYS A 13 -12.30 -10.22 63.26
C LYS A 13 -13.05 -11.09 62.25
N GLU A 14 -12.53 -11.20 61.04
CA GLU A 14 -13.17 -11.99 59.98
C GLU A 14 -13.06 -13.49 60.31
N VAL A 15 -11.93 -13.93 60.88
CA VAL A 15 -11.75 -15.32 61.35
C VAL A 15 -12.69 -15.65 62.52
N MET A 16 -12.96 -14.69 63.42
CA MET A 16 -13.94 -14.86 64.49
C MET A 16 -15.37 -15.03 63.97
N GLU A 17 -15.75 -14.27 62.94
CA GLU A 17 -17.04 -14.39 62.26
C GLU A 17 -17.17 -15.74 61.56
N GLU A 18 -16.13 -16.19 60.84
CA GLU A 18 -16.07 -17.48 60.16
C GLU A 18 -16.22 -18.67 61.14
N LYS A 19 -15.63 -18.55 62.35
CA LYS A 19 -15.75 -19.55 63.42
C LYS A 19 -17.01 -19.39 64.29
N GLN A 20 -17.84 -18.37 64.02
CA GLN A 20 -19.04 -18.03 64.79
C GLN A 20 -18.76 -17.83 66.30
N ILE A 21 -17.58 -17.31 66.64
CA ILE A 21 -17.18 -17.03 68.02
C ILE A 21 -17.28 -15.53 68.27
N SER A 22 -18.10 -15.14 69.24
CA SER A 22 -18.20 -13.74 69.66
C SER A 22 -16.94 -13.27 70.38
N GLN A 23 -16.67 -11.97 70.37
CA GLN A 23 -15.54 -11.39 71.10
C GLN A 23 -15.56 -11.72 72.59
N LYS A 24 -16.75 -11.74 73.20
CA LYS A 24 -16.92 -12.09 74.61
C LYS A 24 -16.53 -13.53 74.89
N GLN A 25 -16.92 -14.47 74.02
CA GLN A 25 -16.52 -15.87 74.12
C GLN A 25 -15.01 -16.06 73.91
N LEU A 26 -14.42 -15.35 72.96
CA LEU A 26 -12.98 -15.40 72.72
C LEU A 26 -12.19 -14.87 73.93
N CYS A 27 -12.65 -13.81 74.59
CA CYS A 27 -12.06 -13.32 75.84
C CYS A 27 -12.13 -14.35 76.97
N THR A 28 -13.26 -15.06 77.10
CA THR A 28 -13.43 -16.12 78.10
C THR A 28 -12.47 -17.29 77.86
N ILE A 29 -12.28 -17.69 76.60
CA ILE A 29 -11.40 -18.82 76.24
C ILE A 29 -9.91 -18.44 76.36
N THR A 30 -9.55 -17.21 76.01
CA THR A 30 -8.15 -16.75 75.99
C THR A 30 -7.68 -16.13 77.31
N GLY A 31 -8.60 -15.80 78.22
CA GLY A 31 -8.30 -15.07 79.46
C GLY A 31 -7.90 -13.60 79.25
N ILE A 32 -8.07 -13.06 78.04
CA ILE A 32 -7.71 -11.68 77.72
C ILE A 32 -8.86 -10.73 78.10
N PRO A 33 -8.61 -9.64 78.85
CA PRO A 33 -9.66 -8.67 79.18
C PRO A 33 -10.29 -8.04 77.93
N GLU A 34 -11.61 -7.90 77.92
CA GLU A 34 -12.40 -7.49 76.76
C GLU A 34 -12.02 -6.10 76.22
N GLU A 35 -11.72 -5.16 77.11
CA GLU A 35 -11.23 -3.82 76.74
C GLU A 35 -9.84 -3.88 76.07
N SER A 36 -8.98 -4.80 76.52
CA SER A 36 -7.63 -5.00 75.97
C SER A 36 -7.72 -5.56 74.57
N LEU A 37 -8.55 -6.59 74.37
CA LEU A 37 -8.76 -7.22 73.08
C LEU A 37 -9.42 -6.24 72.09
N CYS A 38 -10.45 -5.50 72.52
CA CYS A 38 -11.11 -4.50 71.69
C CYS A 38 -10.14 -3.43 71.20
N ARG A 39 -9.27 -2.93 72.08
CA ARG A 39 -8.26 -1.91 71.75
C ARG A 39 -7.20 -2.45 70.78
N GLN A 40 -6.79 -3.71 70.94
CA GLN A 40 -5.80 -4.34 70.06
C GLN A 40 -6.36 -4.66 68.67
N LEU A 41 -7.60 -5.15 68.60
CA LEU A 41 -8.31 -5.37 67.34
C LEU A 41 -8.56 -4.08 66.57
N LYS A 42 -8.80 -2.95 67.26
CA LYS A 42 -8.92 -1.63 66.61
C LYS A 42 -7.58 -1.06 66.14
N ARG A 43 -6.49 -1.30 66.87
CA ARG A 43 -5.15 -0.79 66.54
C ARG A 43 -4.41 -1.63 65.50
N GLY A 44 -4.86 -2.86 65.24
CA GLY A 44 -4.23 -3.77 64.28
C GLY A 44 -2.82 -4.22 64.67
N LYS A 45 -2.40 -4.04 65.93
CA LYS A 45 -1.06 -4.44 66.41
C LYS A 45 -1.19 -5.35 67.63
N MET A 46 -0.73 -6.58 67.47
CA MET A 46 -0.69 -7.59 68.53
C MET A 46 0.67 -8.30 68.49
N ASN A 47 1.20 -8.67 69.67
CA ASN A 47 2.44 -9.44 69.74
C ASN A 47 2.20 -10.91 69.35
N LEU A 48 3.25 -11.57 68.87
CA LEU A 48 3.22 -12.97 68.42
C LEU A 48 2.68 -13.93 69.48
N ASP A 49 3.03 -13.74 70.75
CA ASP A 49 2.55 -14.60 71.84
C ASP A 49 1.03 -14.53 72.00
N ARG A 50 0.43 -13.34 71.88
CA ARG A 50 -1.03 -13.20 71.94
C ARG A 50 -1.71 -13.70 70.68
N LEU A 51 -1.08 -13.53 69.51
CA LEU A 51 -1.57 -14.11 68.27
C LEU A 51 -1.59 -15.65 68.34
N ALA A 52 -0.57 -16.27 68.95
CA ALA A 52 -0.53 -17.71 69.19
C ALA A 52 -1.66 -18.18 70.11
N ILE A 53 -1.93 -17.45 71.20
CA ILE A 53 -3.04 -17.77 72.12
C ILE A 53 -4.39 -17.66 71.41
N ILE A 54 -4.60 -16.62 70.59
CA ILE A 54 -5.83 -16.45 69.83
C ILE A 54 -5.97 -17.51 68.73
N ALA A 55 -4.88 -17.85 68.04
CA ALA A 55 -4.86 -18.89 67.01
C ALA A 55 -5.24 -20.25 67.61
N GLN A 56 -4.69 -20.57 68.79
CA GLN A 56 -5.02 -21.79 69.52
C GLN A 56 -6.49 -21.79 69.99
N ALA A 57 -7.00 -20.68 70.50
CA ALA A 57 -8.39 -20.56 70.93
C ALA A 57 -9.40 -20.64 69.77
N LEU A 58 -9.02 -20.16 68.58
CA LEU A 58 -9.84 -20.25 67.36
C LEU A 58 -9.58 -21.54 66.55
N ASN A 59 -8.63 -22.36 66.99
CA ASN A 59 -8.15 -23.56 66.32
C ASN A 59 -7.79 -23.31 64.84
N VAL A 60 -6.91 -22.34 64.61
CA VAL A 60 -6.37 -21.94 63.29
C VAL A 60 -4.85 -21.77 63.36
N ASP A 61 -4.16 -21.75 62.22
CA ASP A 61 -2.73 -21.43 62.21
C ASP A 61 -2.52 -19.92 62.44
N ILE A 62 -1.41 -19.54 63.07
CA ILE A 62 -1.06 -18.13 63.30
C ILE A 62 -0.99 -17.35 61.98
N ARG A 63 -0.61 -18.01 60.88
CA ARG A 63 -0.56 -17.41 59.53
C ARG A 63 -1.93 -17.00 59.02
N ASP A 64 -3.00 -17.70 59.41
CA ASP A 64 -4.38 -17.42 58.98
C ASP A 64 -4.92 -16.14 59.63
N LEU A 65 -4.30 -15.68 60.73
CA LEU A 65 -4.64 -14.43 61.41
C LEU A 65 -3.98 -13.19 60.80
N ILE A 66 -3.07 -13.38 59.82
CA ILE A 66 -2.32 -12.32 59.16
C ILE A 66 -2.89 -12.08 57.76
N SER A 67 -3.31 -10.85 57.47
CA SER A 67 -3.83 -10.48 56.16
C SER A 67 -2.69 -10.43 55.14
N THR A 68 -2.50 -11.49 54.35
CA THR A 68 -1.88 -11.30 53.02
C THR A 68 -3.01 -10.96 52.05
N PRO A 69 -2.96 -9.80 51.36
CA PRO A 69 -3.95 -9.53 50.33
C PRO A 69 -3.69 -10.50 49.17
N VAL A 70 -4.49 -11.57 49.07
CA VAL A 70 -4.58 -12.35 47.85
C VAL A 70 -5.24 -11.46 46.81
N LYS A 71 -4.45 -10.61 46.13
CA LYS A 71 -4.88 -10.01 44.88
C LYS A 71 -5.20 -11.19 43.96
N LYS A 72 -6.46 -11.34 43.56
CA LYS A 72 -6.88 -12.25 42.49
C LYS A 72 -6.26 -11.74 41.17
N GLU A 73 -4.97 -11.98 40.99
CA GLU A 73 -4.24 -11.61 39.78
C GLU A 73 -4.51 -12.68 38.73
N VAL A 74 -5.18 -12.29 37.65
CA VAL A 74 -5.38 -13.15 36.48
C VAL A 74 -4.05 -13.21 35.75
N LYS A 75 -3.37 -14.36 35.77
CA LYS A 75 -2.13 -14.56 35.02
C LYS A 75 -2.25 -15.86 34.24
N GLY A 76 -1.96 -15.80 32.94
CA GLY A 76 -2.02 -16.97 32.06
C GLY A 76 -1.43 -16.68 30.69
N TYR A 77 -1.47 -17.69 29.84
CA TYR A 77 -1.08 -17.58 28.44
C TYR A 77 -2.01 -18.41 27.56
N VAL A 78 -2.06 -18.05 26.28
CA VAL A 78 -2.75 -18.78 25.21
C VAL A 78 -1.69 -19.17 24.18
N GLU A 79 -1.64 -20.45 23.82
CA GLU A 79 -0.78 -20.95 22.75
C GLU A 79 -1.64 -21.19 21.50
N TYR A 80 -1.23 -20.64 20.38
CA TYR A 80 -1.90 -20.84 19.09
C TYR A 80 -0.86 -20.95 17.97
N GLY A 81 -0.82 -22.09 17.29
CA GLY A 81 0.25 -22.39 16.34
C GLY A 81 1.61 -22.47 17.06
N ASN A 82 2.56 -21.64 16.65
CA ASN A 82 3.88 -21.53 17.27
C ASN A 82 4.02 -20.29 18.19
N ASP A 83 2.92 -19.55 18.39
CA ASP A 83 2.93 -18.28 19.13
C ASP A 83 2.33 -18.43 20.53
N ILE A 84 2.93 -17.75 21.51
CA ILE A 84 2.50 -17.72 22.91
C ILE A 84 2.09 -16.30 23.28
N TYR A 85 0.82 -16.13 23.66
CA TYR A 85 0.24 -14.85 24.07
C TYR A 85 -0.02 -14.83 25.57
N SER A 86 0.74 -14.05 26.33
CA SER A 86 0.54 -13.89 27.77
C SER A 86 -0.49 -12.81 28.10
N PHE A 87 -1.21 -12.99 29.21
CA PHE A 87 -2.17 -12.01 29.70
C PHE A 87 -2.13 -11.91 31.23
N GLN A 88 -2.32 -10.69 31.73
CA GLN A 88 -2.40 -10.37 33.16
C GLN A 88 -3.77 -9.80 33.57
N THR A 89 -4.73 -9.77 32.63
CA THR A 89 -6.10 -9.29 32.85
C THR A 89 -7.08 -10.05 31.95
N PHE A 90 -8.34 -10.20 32.38
CA PHE A 90 -9.40 -10.77 31.53
C PHE A 90 -9.68 -9.94 30.28
N ARG A 91 -9.47 -8.63 30.33
CA ARG A 91 -9.59 -7.76 29.14
C ARG A 91 -8.59 -8.19 28.08
N ARG A 92 -7.32 -8.38 28.46
CA ARG A 92 -6.27 -8.79 27.53
C ARG A 92 -6.53 -10.18 26.95
N LEU A 93 -7.04 -11.11 27.74
CA LEU A 93 -7.47 -12.42 27.25
C LEU A 93 -8.58 -12.29 26.17
N LYS A 94 -9.61 -11.47 26.42
CA LYS A 94 -10.68 -11.23 25.44
C LYS A 94 -10.15 -10.62 24.15
N GLU A 95 -9.20 -9.68 24.23
CA GLU A 95 -8.55 -9.09 23.05
C GLU A 95 -7.76 -10.15 22.25
N ILE A 96 -7.01 -11.02 22.93
CA ILE A 96 -6.26 -12.12 22.27
C ILE A 96 -7.23 -13.05 21.54
N VAL A 97 -8.26 -13.54 22.23
CA VAL A 97 -9.25 -14.45 21.64
C VAL A 97 -9.93 -13.81 20.43
N LYS A 98 -10.35 -12.55 20.53
CA LYS A 98 -10.96 -11.82 19.41
C LYS A 98 -10.04 -11.75 18.19
N THR A 99 -8.76 -11.40 18.38
CA THR A 99 -7.78 -11.34 17.29
C THR A 99 -7.58 -12.71 16.64
N LEU A 100 -7.48 -13.78 17.44
CA LEU A 100 -7.32 -15.14 16.92
C LEU A 100 -8.57 -15.59 16.13
N GLU A 101 -9.77 -15.34 16.65
CA GLU A 101 -11.03 -15.61 15.94
C GLU A 101 -11.11 -14.84 14.61
N GLU A 102 -10.68 -13.57 14.59
CA GLU A 102 -10.62 -12.76 13.37
C GLU A 102 -9.64 -13.35 12.35
N GLN A 103 -8.47 -13.81 12.78
CA GLN A 103 -7.48 -14.46 11.92
C GLN A 103 -8.00 -15.79 11.35
N ILE A 104 -8.63 -16.63 12.16
CA ILE A 104 -9.21 -17.91 11.74
C ILE A 104 -10.30 -17.70 10.70
N ASN A 105 -11.15 -16.67 10.89
CA ASN A 105 -12.26 -16.40 9.98
C ASN A 105 -11.88 -15.58 8.74
N ARG A 106 -10.69 -14.95 8.73
CA ARG A 106 -10.25 -14.07 7.63
C ARG A 106 -10.21 -14.78 6.27
N PRO A 107 -9.63 -15.98 6.10
CA PRO A 107 -9.62 -16.66 4.80
C PRO A 107 -11.03 -16.89 4.24
N LYS A 108 -12.00 -17.25 5.10
CA LYS A 108 -13.40 -17.43 4.69
C LYS A 108 -14.02 -16.12 4.23
N LYS A 109 -13.85 -15.03 4.98
CA LYS A 109 -14.35 -13.70 4.62
C LYS A 109 -13.74 -13.18 3.32
N ILE A 110 -12.43 -13.34 3.15
CA ILE A 110 -11.70 -12.96 1.93
C ILE A 110 -12.21 -13.74 0.73
N LYS A 111 -12.45 -15.03 0.87
CA LYS A 111 -13.05 -15.86 -0.19
C LYS A 111 -14.45 -15.38 -0.58
N GLU A 112 -15.32 -15.10 0.41
CA GLU A 112 -16.68 -14.60 0.16
C GLU A 112 -16.68 -13.24 -0.57
N GLU A 113 -15.77 -12.34 -0.19
CA GLU A 113 -15.55 -11.05 -0.87
C GLU A 113 -15.00 -11.24 -2.29
N ALA A 114 -13.98 -12.09 -2.46
CA ALA A 114 -13.42 -12.42 -3.77
C ALA A 114 -14.49 -12.98 -4.73
N ASP A 115 -15.39 -13.83 -4.24
CA ASP A 115 -16.50 -14.37 -5.02
C ASP A 115 -17.57 -13.33 -5.36
N ARG A 116 -17.77 -12.32 -4.50
CA ARG A 116 -18.60 -11.14 -4.83
C ARG A 116 -17.93 -10.30 -5.92
N ILE A 117 -16.64 -10.01 -5.80
CA ILE A 117 -15.86 -9.25 -6.81
C ILE A 117 -15.91 -9.95 -8.17
N ARG A 118 -15.65 -11.26 -8.23
CA ARG A 118 -15.72 -12.04 -9.48
C ARG A 118 -17.11 -12.00 -10.13
N ARG A 119 -18.18 -12.06 -9.32
CA ARG A 119 -19.56 -11.93 -9.81
C ARG A 119 -19.83 -10.53 -10.36
N MET A 120 -19.37 -9.50 -9.66
CA MET A 120 -19.50 -8.11 -10.10
C MET A 120 -18.74 -7.86 -11.41
N GLU A 121 -17.50 -8.33 -11.53
CA GLU A 121 -16.70 -8.27 -12.76
C GLU A 121 -17.46 -8.92 -13.93
N LYS A 122 -18.02 -10.12 -13.72
CA LYS A 122 -18.80 -10.83 -14.75
C LYS A 122 -20.08 -10.09 -15.17
N VAL A 123 -20.72 -9.35 -14.26
CA VAL A 123 -21.89 -8.54 -14.59
C VAL A 123 -21.46 -7.28 -15.34
N ASN A 124 -20.38 -6.63 -14.92
CA ASN A 124 -19.94 -5.37 -15.49
C ASN A 124 -19.32 -5.54 -16.87
N ILE A 125 -18.57 -6.62 -17.13
CA ILE A 125 -18.02 -6.90 -18.47
C ILE A 125 -19.12 -7.01 -19.53
N CYS A 126 -20.32 -7.51 -19.19
CA CYS A 126 -21.45 -7.60 -20.10
C CYS A 126 -22.10 -6.24 -20.43
N LYS A 127 -21.82 -5.20 -19.65
CA LYS A 127 -22.35 -3.84 -19.86
C LYS A 127 -21.44 -2.98 -20.73
N VAL A 128 -20.16 -3.35 -20.85
CA VAL A 128 -19.20 -2.62 -21.66
C VAL A 128 -19.62 -2.71 -23.12
N VAL A 129 -19.86 -1.55 -23.72
CA VAL A 129 -20.21 -1.46 -25.14
C VAL A 129 -18.92 -1.51 -25.94
N SER A 130 -18.71 -2.61 -26.66
CA SER A 130 -17.59 -2.70 -27.60
C SER A 130 -17.92 -1.91 -28.87
N SER A 131 -16.98 -1.07 -29.33
CA SER A 131 -17.07 -0.40 -30.63
C SER A 131 -15.96 -0.88 -31.55
N THR A 132 -16.26 -0.96 -32.85
CA THR A 132 -15.23 -1.19 -33.88
C THR A 132 -14.72 0.10 -34.50
N GLN A 133 -15.31 1.23 -34.13
CA GLN A 133 -14.92 2.54 -34.65
C GLN A 133 -13.59 2.98 -34.03
N ILE A 134 -12.73 3.54 -34.87
CA ILE A 134 -11.49 4.16 -34.43
C ILE A 134 -11.85 5.60 -34.04
N PRO A 135 -11.53 6.05 -32.81
CA PRO A 135 -11.76 7.44 -32.42
C PRO A 135 -10.92 8.39 -33.27
N THR A 136 -11.44 9.59 -33.50
CA THR A 136 -10.68 10.66 -34.16
C THR A 136 -9.66 11.31 -33.23
N PHE A 137 -8.69 12.04 -33.78
CA PHE A 137 -7.71 12.78 -32.96
C PHE A 137 -8.39 13.85 -32.08
N ASP A 138 -9.40 14.54 -32.61
CA ASP A 138 -10.10 15.64 -31.93
C ASP A 138 -10.90 15.17 -30.69
N GLU A 139 -11.26 13.89 -30.64
CA GLU A 139 -11.91 13.29 -29.46
C GLU A 139 -10.95 13.16 -28.27
N ILE A 140 -9.62 13.19 -28.50
CA ILE A 140 -8.61 13.00 -27.47
C ILE A 140 -7.99 14.35 -27.07
N VAL A 141 -8.45 14.89 -25.95
CA VAL A 141 -7.91 16.13 -25.37
C VAL A 141 -6.82 15.80 -24.37
N LEU A 142 -5.55 16.03 -24.72
CA LEU A 142 -4.38 15.67 -23.91
C LEU A 142 -4.43 16.23 -22.48
N ASP A 143 -4.37 17.56 -22.31
CA ASP A 143 -4.18 18.18 -20.99
C ASP A 143 -5.47 18.38 -20.17
N ARG A 144 -6.49 17.55 -20.43
CA ARG A 144 -7.77 17.57 -19.73
C ARG A 144 -7.85 16.48 -18.67
N VAL A 145 -8.28 16.85 -17.46
CA VAL A 145 -8.65 15.87 -16.42
C VAL A 145 -9.95 15.21 -16.84
N GLU A 146 -9.95 13.88 -16.84
CA GLU A 146 -11.09 13.07 -17.28
C GLU A 146 -11.38 11.95 -16.28
N THR A 147 -12.57 11.39 -16.43
CA THR A 147 -13.01 10.21 -15.71
C THR A 147 -13.39 9.12 -16.71
N TYR A 148 -12.98 7.88 -16.44
CA TYR A 148 -13.32 6.73 -17.27
C TYR A 148 -14.01 5.67 -16.42
N ASP A 149 -15.30 5.48 -16.66
CA ASP A 149 -16.09 4.48 -15.93
C ASP A 149 -15.87 3.11 -16.56
N THR A 150 -15.25 2.23 -15.77
CA THR A 150 -14.85 0.89 -16.23
C THR A 150 -16.04 -0.04 -16.47
N THR A 151 -17.25 0.33 -16.05
CA THR A 151 -18.45 -0.50 -16.25
C THR A 151 -19.14 -0.24 -17.60
N VAL A 152 -18.78 0.85 -18.27
CA VAL A 152 -19.37 1.25 -19.56
C VAL A 152 -18.32 1.48 -20.66
N GLN A 153 -17.06 1.76 -20.29
CA GLN A 153 -15.95 1.97 -21.23
C GLN A 153 -14.93 0.82 -21.18
N ASN A 154 -14.38 0.47 -22.35
CA ASN A 154 -13.33 -0.53 -22.49
C ASN A 154 -11.97 0.01 -21.98
N CYS A 155 -11.77 0.05 -20.67
CA CYS A 155 -10.57 0.62 -20.05
C CYS A 155 -9.43 -0.39 -19.97
N TRP A 156 -8.32 -0.15 -20.65
CA TRP A 156 -7.10 -0.99 -20.66
C TRP A 156 -5.99 -0.35 -19.83
N SER A 157 -5.92 -0.71 -18.55
CA SER A 157 -4.89 -0.20 -17.65
C SER A 157 -3.60 -1.02 -17.69
N PHE A 158 -2.45 -0.37 -17.72
CA PHE A 158 -1.13 -0.97 -17.50
C PHE A 158 -0.40 -0.27 -16.35
N ARG A 159 0.51 -0.96 -15.67
CA ARG A 159 1.33 -0.37 -14.61
C ARG A 159 2.79 -0.80 -14.68
N ASN A 160 3.01 -2.11 -14.73
CA ASN A 160 4.33 -2.70 -14.64
C ASN A 160 4.69 -3.42 -15.94
N ALA A 161 5.99 -3.60 -16.16
CA ALA A 161 6.46 -4.53 -17.18
C ALA A 161 5.89 -5.93 -16.90
N GLY A 162 5.40 -6.60 -17.94
CA GLY A 162 4.86 -7.96 -17.85
C GLY A 162 3.39 -8.04 -17.46
N ASP A 163 2.67 -6.92 -17.27
CA ASP A 163 1.22 -6.96 -17.08
C ASP A 163 0.55 -7.59 -18.32
N ILE A 164 -0.26 -8.62 -18.12
CA ILE A 164 -0.94 -9.35 -19.20
C ILE A 164 -2.45 -9.12 -19.12
N ARG A 165 -3.07 -8.76 -20.25
CA ARG A 165 -4.53 -8.77 -20.41
C ARG A 165 -4.88 -9.48 -21.71
N GLU A 166 -5.78 -10.46 -21.64
CA GLU A 166 -6.27 -11.20 -22.82
C GLU A 166 -5.11 -11.75 -23.69
N ASN A 167 -4.07 -12.26 -23.04
CA ASN A 167 -2.82 -12.76 -23.65
C ASN A 167 -1.93 -11.69 -24.33
N ILE A 168 -2.25 -10.41 -24.19
CA ILE A 168 -1.43 -9.28 -24.65
C ILE A 168 -0.59 -8.78 -23.48
N VAL A 169 0.73 -8.72 -23.67
CA VAL A 169 1.68 -8.16 -22.70
C VAL A 169 1.73 -6.63 -22.88
N LEU A 170 1.24 -5.89 -21.89
CA LEU A 170 1.06 -4.44 -21.91
C LEU A 170 2.32 -3.69 -21.47
N ASN A 171 3.44 -3.96 -22.14
CA ASN A 171 4.72 -3.30 -21.92
C ASN A 171 4.76 -1.86 -22.49
N LEU A 172 3.83 -1.02 -22.03
CA LEU A 172 3.60 0.33 -22.55
C LEU A 172 4.27 1.44 -21.72
N GLY A 173 4.71 1.13 -20.50
CA GLY A 173 5.32 2.13 -19.61
C GLY A 173 6.66 2.66 -20.13
N ASN A 174 6.93 3.94 -19.86
CA ASN A 174 8.16 4.61 -20.31
C ASN A 174 9.44 4.05 -19.69
N MET A 175 9.29 3.43 -18.52
CA MET A 175 10.36 2.79 -17.77
C MET A 175 10.68 1.38 -18.24
N VAL A 176 9.88 0.81 -19.16
CA VAL A 176 10.06 -0.56 -19.65
C VAL A 176 11.23 -0.62 -20.62
N SER A 177 12.20 -1.49 -20.33
CA SER A 177 13.35 -1.78 -21.18
C SER A 177 13.00 -2.80 -22.28
N GLY A 178 13.92 -3.02 -23.22
CA GLY A 178 13.77 -4.01 -24.30
C GLY A 178 13.04 -3.49 -25.55
N TYR A 179 12.66 -2.21 -25.57
CA TYR A 179 12.06 -1.55 -26.73
C TYR A 179 12.91 -0.35 -27.16
N GLU A 180 14.15 -0.63 -27.53
CA GLU A 180 15.09 0.37 -28.03
C GLU A 180 14.58 1.00 -29.33
N PHE A 181 14.91 2.26 -29.55
CA PHE A 181 14.43 3.02 -30.69
C PHE A 181 15.35 4.19 -31.01
N ASP A 182 15.23 4.71 -32.23
CA ASP A 182 15.97 5.89 -32.67
C ASP A 182 15.08 7.13 -32.55
N LEU A 183 15.56 8.15 -31.86
CA LEU A 183 14.95 9.47 -31.74
C LEU A 183 15.83 10.48 -32.47
N LEU A 184 15.37 10.97 -33.62
CA LEU A 184 16.06 11.99 -34.43
C LEU A 184 17.53 11.65 -34.69
N GLY A 185 17.78 10.41 -35.14
CA GLY A 185 19.12 9.91 -35.46
C GLY A 185 19.95 9.42 -34.28
N LYS A 186 19.38 9.38 -33.05
CA LYS A 186 20.08 8.90 -31.86
C LYS A 186 19.35 7.73 -31.20
N ARG A 187 20.07 6.64 -30.95
CA ARG A 187 19.55 5.44 -30.30
C ARG A 187 19.32 5.65 -28.80
N PHE A 188 18.18 5.20 -28.28
CA PHE A 188 17.87 5.15 -26.85
C PHE A 188 17.38 3.77 -26.43
N LEU A 189 17.71 3.37 -25.20
CA LEU A 189 17.35 2.06 -24.64
C LEU A 189 15.95 2.03 -24.00
N ASN A 190 15.42 3.20 -23.61
CA ASN A 190 14.09 3.36 -23.04
C ASN A 190 13.53 4.77 -23.28
N SER A 191 12.21 4.92 -23.17
CA SER A 191 11.50 6.16 -23.46
C SER A 191 11.73 7.23 -22.39
N GLU A 192 11.92 6.85 -21.12
CA GLU A 192 12.19 7.80 -20.04
C GLU A 192 13.52 8.54 -20.27
N ALA A 193 14.59 7.85 -20.66
CA ALA A 193 15.89 8.46 -20.96
C ALA A 193 15.81 9.43 -22.14
N ALA A 194 15.08 9.07 -23.19
CA ALA A 194 14.84 9.93 -24.35
C ALA A 194 14.00 11.16 -24.00
N TYR A 195 12.98 10.99 -23.16
CA TYR A 195 12.16 12.09 -22.64
C TYR A 195 12.99 13.05 -21.77
N ILE A 196 13.81 12.52 -20.86
CA ILE A 196 14.70 13.33 -20.03
C ILE A 196 15.74 14.06 -20.89
N ALA A 197 16.26 13.45 -21.95
CA ALA A 197 17.22 14.09 -22.84
C ALA A 197 16.65 15.36 -23.50
N GLY A 198 15.35 15.41 -23.77
CA GLY A 198 14.67 16.63 -24.24
C GLY A 198 14.69 17.79 -23.24
N ALA A 199 14.79 17.50 -21.94
CA ALA A 199 14.93 18.55 -20.91
C ALA A 199 16.32 19.22 -20.93
N TYR A 200 17.26 18.62 -21.67
CA TYR A 200 18.63 19.08 -21.89
C TYR A 200 18.85 19.44 -23.36
N SER A 201 17.94 20.19 -23.95
CA SER A 201 17.95 20.53 -25.38
C SER A 201 18.25 22.01 -25.65
N LEU A 202 19.14 22.61 -24.85
CA LEU A 202 19.66 23.95 -25.08
C LEU A 202 21.02 23.88 -25.81
N GLU A 203 21.44 25.00 -26.38
CA GLU A 203 22.74 25.10 -27.03
C GLU A 203 23.90 24.94 -26.03
N GLY A 204 24.92 24.15 -26.39
CA GLY A 204 26.17 24.00 -25.63
C GLY A 204 26.61 22.55 -25.42
N GLU A 205 27.93 22.33 -25.36
CA GLU A 205 28.53 20.98 -25.28
C GLU A 205 28.04 20.16 -24.07
N GLN A 206 27.86 20.82 -22.92
CA GLN A 206 27.35 20.18 -21.71
C GLN A 206 25.99 19.49 -21.90
N TYR A 207 25.10 20.06 -22.72
CA TYR A 207 23.79 19.48 -23.02
C TYR A 207 23.93 18.29 -23.96
N VAL A 208 24.79 18.41 -24.98
CA VAL A 208 25.14 17.33 -25.90
C VAL A 208 25.68 16.12 -25.14
N ASP A 209 26.58 16.35 -24.18
CA ASP A 209 27.18 15.30 -23.37
C ASP A 209 26.15 14.62 -22.47
N ILE A 210 25.23 15.38 -21.87
CA ILE A 210 24.12 14.81 -21.09
C ILE A 210 23.20 13.97 -21.99
N GLN A 211 22.84 14.45 -23.18
CA GLN A 211 22.03 13.68 -24.13
C GLN A 211 22.76 12.38 -24.54
N LYS A 212 24.08 12.41 -24.77
CA LYS A 212 24.89 11.21 -25.08
C LYS A 212 24.95 10.24 -23.91
N LEU A 213 25.10 10.77 -22.70
CA LEU A 213 25.08 9.95 -21.50
C LEU A 213 23.72 9.30 -21.31
N LEU A 214 22.62 10.03 -21.42
CA LEU A 214 21.26 9.48 -21.28
C LEU A 214 20.96 8.38 -22.32
N SER A 215 21.47 8.49 -23.55
CA SER A 215 21.25 7.44 -24.57
C SER A 215 21.82 6.07 -24.20
N THR A 216 22.81 6.00 -23.31
CA THR A 216 23.43 4.73 -22.90
C THR A 216 22.79 4.10 -21.66
N TRP A 217 21.80 4.75 -21.05
CA TRP A 217 21.18 4.27 -19.82
C TRP A 217 20.03 3.32 -20.11
N ASP A 218 20.15 2.07 -19.65
CA ASP A 218 19.15 1.02 -19.80
C ASP A 218 18.02 1.10 -18.76
N ASN A 219 18.27 1.78 -17.64
CA ASN A 219 17.33 1.94 -16.54
C ASN A 219 16.78 3.37 -16.44
N GLY A 220 15.54 3.55 -16.93
CA GLY A 220 14.84 4.83 -16.88
C GLY A 220 14.61 5.39 -15.47
N TYR A 221 14.42 4.52 -14.46
CA TYR A 221 14.24 4.97 -13.08
C TYR A 221 15.51 5.62 -12.53
N THR A 222 16.67 5.00 -12.74
CA THR A 222 17.96 5.56 -12.33
C THR A 222 18.23 6.86 -13.08
N ALA A 223 17.94 6.91 -14.38
CA ALA A 223 18.08 8.13 -15.18
C ALA A 223 17.24 9.28 -14.59
N LYS A 224 15.97 9.04 -14.28
CA LYS A 224 15.10 10.03 -13.64
C LYS A 224 15.64 10.51 -12.31
N VAL A 225 16.15 9.61 -11.47
CA VAL A 225 16.70 9.97 -10.16
C VAL A 225 17.90 10.90 -10.31
N VAL A 226 18.88 10.53 -11.14
CA VAL A 226 20.14 11.26 -11.28
C VAL A 226 19.96 12.57 -12.03
N PHE A 227 19.19 12.59 -13.11
CA PHE A 227 19.10 13.78 -13.96
C PHE A 227 17.94 14.71 -13.57
N LYS A 228 16.86 14.21 -12.94
CA LYS A 228 15.69 15.06 -12.63
C LYS A 228 15.37 15.26 -11.15
N LYS A 229 15.79 14.38 -10.24
CA LYS A 229 15.35 14.43 -8.83
C LYS A 229 16.41 14.90 -7.85
N GLN A 230 17.65 14.46 -8.01
CA GLN A 230 18.73 14.82 -7.09
C GLN A 230 19.19 16.26 -7.30
N ASP A 231 19.41 17.03 -6.24
CA ASP A 231 20.12 18.31 -6.35
C ASP A 231 21.59 18.04 -6.66
N ASN A 232 21.97 18.23 -7.92
CA ASN A 232 23.32 17.98 -8.43
C ASN A 232 23.59 18.86 -9.66
N LYS A 233 24.75 18.66 -10.29
CA LYS A 233 25.16 19.44 -11.46
C LYS A 233 24.21 19.31 -12.65
N TYR A 234 23.49 18.20 -12.81
CA TYR A 234 22.58 17.95 -13.93
C TYR A 234 21.23 18.62 -13.74
N THR A 235 20.64 18.58 -12.54
CA THR A 235 19.30 19.17 -12.33
C THR A 235 19.28 20.69 -12.52
N ARG A 236 20.41 21.36 -12.28
CA ARG A 236 20.58 22.81 -12.53
C ARG A 236 20.60 23.18 -14.02
N LEU A 237 20.85 22.20 -14.89
CA LEU A 237 20.90 22.37 -16.34
C LEU A 237 19.56 22.02 -17.02
N ILE A 238 18.52 21.69 -16.27
CA ILE A 238 17.18 21.49 -16.87
C ILE A 238 16.68 22.85 -17.38
N ARG A 239 16.22 22.88 -18.63
CA ARG A 239 15.64 24.09 -19.22
C ARG A 239 14.38 24.55 -18.47
N GLN A 240 14.27 25.86 -18.25
CA GLN A 240 13.23 26.44 -17.38
C GLN A 240 11.81 26.38 -17.99
N ASP A 241 11.73 26.39 -19.31
CA ASP A 241 10.51 26.29 -20.10
C ASP A 241 10.10 24.84 -20.43
N TRP A 242 10.75 23.83 -19.84
CA TRP A 242 10.48 22.41 -20.11
C TRP A 242 8.99 22.06 -20.01
N ALA A 243 8.29 22.58 -19.00
CA ALA A 243 6.88 22.31 -18.77
C ALA A 243 5.95 22.85 -19.87
N GLN A 244 6.43 23.75 -20.74
CA GLN A 244 5.61 24.37 -21.79
C GLN A 244 5.42 23.45 -23.01
N PHE A 245 6.35 22.52 -23.26
CA PHE A 245 6.30 21.66 -24.46
C PHE A 245 6.58 20.18 -24.19
N ASN A 246 6.89 19.78 -22.95
CA ASN A 246 7.23 18.39 -22.60
C ASN A 246 6.18 17.35 -23.02
N ILE A 247 4.88 17.71 -23.06
CA ILE A 247 3.82 16.80 -23.51
C ILE A 247 3.99 16.48 -25.01
N GLN A 248 4.23 17.51 -25.83
CA GLN A 248 4.47 17.35 -27.27
C GLN A 248 5.78 16.61 -27.53
N TRP A 249 6.82 16.90 -26.74
CA TRP A 249 8.07 16.15 -26.78
C TRP A 249 7.85 14.66 -26.48
N MET A 250 7.10 14.33 -25.43
CA MET A 250 6.80 12.94 -25.10
C MET A 250 6.03 12.23 -26.21
N MET A 251 5.11 12.92 -26.88
CA MET A 251 4.39 12.36 -28.03
C MET A 251 5.33 12.06 -29.20
N LEU A 252 6.27 12.97 -29.50
CA LEU A 252 7.33 12.71 -30.49
C LEU A 252 8.18 11.50 -30.11
N VAL A 253 8.60 11.39 -28.84
CA VAL A 253 9.38 10.25 -28.33
C VAL A 253 8.67 8.92 -28.57
N ILE A 254 7.37 8.82 -28.25
CA ILE A 254 6.60 7.60 -28.47
C ILE A 254 6.37 7.34 -29.97
N TRP A 255 6.15 8.38 -30.76
CA TRP A 255 5.97 8.22 -32.19
C TRP A 255 7.22 7.66 -32.88
N GLU A 256 8.40 8.20 -32.56
CA GLU A 256 9.67 7.68 -33.07
C GLU A 256 9.93 6.23 -32.62
N LYS A 257 9.51 5.88 -31.40
CA LYS A 257 9.51 4.48 -30.93
C LYS A 257 8.61 3.58 -31.76
N CYS A 258 7.39 4.03 -32.09
CA CYS A 258 6.47 3.26 -32.94
C CYS A 258 7.03 3.05 -34.36
N LYS A 259 7.73 4.05 -34.91
CA LYS A 259 8.36 3.96 -36.24
C LYS A 259 9.52 2.98 -36.26
N SER A 260 10.43 3.07 -35.29
CA SER A 260 11.69 2.32 -35.31
C SER A 260 11.69 0.99 -34.54
N ASN A 261 10.66 0.72 -33.72
CA ASN A 261 10.53 -0.54 -32.98
C ASN A 261 9.24 -1.30 -33.33
N ALA A 262 9.36 -2.36 -34.14
CA ALA A 262 8.24 -3.17 -34.58
C ALA A 262 7.51 -3.87 -33.41
N ALA A 263 8.25 -4.46 -32.47
CA ALA A 263 7.65 -5.16 -31.35
C ALA A 263 6.78 -4.23 -30.46
N PHE A 264 7.22 -2.99 -30.24
CA PHE A 264 6.42 -2.00 -29.51
C PHE A 264 5.17 -1.60 -30.29
N ARG A 265 5.31 -1.35 -31.59
CA ARG A 265 4.20 -1.03 -32.49
C ARG A 265 3.15 -2.14 -32.50
N ASP A 266 3.57 -3.40 -32.55
CA ASP A 266 2.68 -4.55 -32.59
C ASP A 266 1.86 -4.69 -31.30
N ILE A 267 2.43 -4.33 -30.13
CA ILE A 267 1.69 -4.27 -28.87
C ILE A 267 0.54 -3.25 -28.97
N LEU A 268 0.84 -2.03 -29.42
CA LEU A 268 -0.19 -0.99 -29.57
C LEU A 268 -1.29 -1.41 -30.55
N LEU A 269 -0.92 -2.02 -31.67
CA LEU A 269 -1.89 -2.50 -32.67
C LEU A 269 -2.72 -3.70 -32.18
N SER A 270 -2.22 -4.46 -31.20
CA SER A 270 -2.94 -5.60 -30.61
C SER A 270 -4.04 -5.17 -29.63
N ILE A 271 -3.97 -3.96 -29.08
CA ILE A 271 -4.97 -3.42 -28.16
C ILE A 271 -6.25 -3.08 -28.93
N PRO A 272 -7.46 -3.35 -28.40
CA PRO A 272 -8.72 -3.03 -29.09
C PRO A 272 -8.83 -1.56 -29.51
N ARG A 273 -9.48 -1.33 -30.65
CA ARG A 273 -9.59 0.00 -31.29
C ARG A 273 -10.42 0.98 -30.46
N ASP A 274 -11.38 0.49 -29.69
CA ASP A 274 -12.22 1.27 -28.79
C ASP A 274 -11.63 1.40 -27.38
N ALA A 275 -10.51 0.73 -27.10
CA ALA A 275 -9.91 0.74 -25.77
C ALA A 275 -9.44 2.15 -25.39
N VAL A 276 -9.77 2.54 -24.16
CA VAL A 276 -9.12 3.65 -23.45
C VAL A 276 -7.87 3.08 -22.79
N ILE A 277 -6.70 3.44 -23.29
CA ILE A 277 -5.41 3.03 -22.72
C ILE A 277 -5.15 3.88 -21.46
N ILE A 278 -4.82 3.27 -20.33
CA ILE A 278 -4.66 3.95 -19.04
C ILE A 278 -3.34 3.58 -18.38
N GLU A 279 -2.53 4.57 -18.01
CA GLU A 279 -1.39 4.35 -17.12
C GLU A 279 -1.89 4.36 -15.66
N ASN A 280 -1.83 3.23 -14.97
CA ASN A 280 -2.27 3.12 -13.57
C ASN A 280 -1.19 3.66 -12.62
N SER A 281 -1.51 4.78 -11.97
CA SER A 281 -0.65 5.47 -11.01
C SER A 281 -1.19 5.46 -9.58
N THR A 282 -2.18 4.61 -9.28
CA THR A 282 -2.91 4.62 -7.99
C THR A 282 -1.98 4.53 -6.77
N ASP A 283 -1.00 3.62 -6.78
CA ASP A 283 -0.13 3.36 -5.62
C ASP A 283 0.96 4.42 -5.37
N ILE A 284 1.25 5.26 -6.37
CA ILE A 284 2.29 6.29 -6.28
C ILE A 284 1.71 7.70 -6.30
N GLY A 285 0.40 7.79 -6.43
CA GLY A 285 -0.34 9.02 -6.67
C GLY A 285 -1.36 9.32 -5.60
N THR A 286 -2.10 10.39 -5.86
CA THR A 286 -3.28 10.79 -5.09
C THR A 286 -4.40 11.03 -6.09
N GLU A 287 -5.65 10.84 -5.66
CA GLU A 287 -6.83 11.10 -6.51
C GLU A 287 -6.81 12.51 -7.14
N ASP A 288 -6.29 13.52 -6.42
CA ASP A 288 -6.16 14.89 -6.90
C ASP A 288 -4.95 15.08 -7.85
N PRO A 289 -5.19 15.37 -9.15
CA PRO A 289 -4.12 15.60 -10.14
C PRO A 289 -3.30 16.86 -9.89
N ASN A 290 -3.81 17.83 -9.13
CA ASN A 290 -3.05 19.02 -8.78
C ASN A 290 -2.03 18.77 -7.66
N LYS A 291 -2.14 17.63 -6.97
CA LYS A 291 -1.29 17.24 -5.85
C LYS A 291 -0.27 16.15 -6.19
N SER A 292 -0.37 15.54 -7.38
CA SER A 292 0.57 14.52 -7.80
C SER A 292 0.84 14.56 -9.31
N THR A 293 2.12 14.61 -9.68
CA THR A 293 2.55 14.47 -11.08
C THR A 293 2.19 13.10 -11.67
N SER A 294 1.96 12.08 -10.84
CA SER A 294 1.60 10.75 -11.30
C SER A 294 0.19 10.71 -11.91
N THR A 295 -0.77 11.48 -11.39
CA THR A 295 -2.13 11.63 -11.95
C THR A 295 -2.21 12.64 -13.10
N ILE A 296 -1.11 13.33 -13.41
CA ILE A 296 -0.92 14.05 -14.67
C ILE A 296 -0.59 13.05 -15.79
N TRP A 297 0.34 12.13 -15.57
CA TRP A 297 0.75 11.17 -16.61
C TRP A 297 -0.19 9.96 -16.72
N GLY A 298 -0.75 9.51 -15.59
CA GLY A 298 -1.69 8.39 -15.52
C GLY A 298 -3.02 8.73 -14.84
N CYS A 299 -3.66 7.70 -14.32
CA CYS A 299 -4.93 7.75 -13.58
C CYS A 299 -4.85 7.02 -12.23
N TRP A 300 -5.82 7.35 -11.39
CA TRP A 300 -6.08 6.75 -10.08
C TRP A 300 -7.42 6.01 -10.08
N ASN A 301 -7.47 4.82 -9.47
CA ASN A 301 -8.69 4.05 -9.20
C ASN A 301 -8.46 3.11 -7.99
N GLN A 302 -8.71 3.61 -6.78
CA GLN A 302 -8.49 2.84 -5.55
C GLN A 302 -9.45 1.67 -5.40
N GLU A 303 -10.69 1.80 -5.84
CA GLU A 303 -11.69 0.72 -5.77
C GLU A 303 -11.21 -0.53 -6.53
N LEU A 304 -10.64 -0.35 -7.72
CA LEU A 304 -10.05 -1.46 -8.48
C LEU A 304 -8.82 -2.04 -7.78
N MET A 305 -7.96 -1.21 -7.19
CA MET A 305 -6.77 -1.69 -6.48
C MET A 305 -7.14 -2.48 -5.23
N ASP A 306 -8.13 -2.01 -4.46
CA ASP A 306 -8.64 -2.71 -3.28
C ASP A 306 -9.27 -4.05 -3.66
N ALA A 307 -10.08 -4.07 -4.74
CA ALA A 307 -10.66 -5.30 -5.25
C ALA A 307 -9.58 -6.30 -5.70
N ARG A 308 -8.53 -5.83 -6.39
CA ARG A 308 -7.39 -6.66 -6.80
C ARG A 308 -6.62 -7.19 -5.60
N ALA A 309 -6.39 -6.38 -4.57
CA ALA A 309 -5.71 -6.81 -3.35
C ALA A 309 -6.47 -7.96 -2.64
N ILE A 310 -7.80 -7.90 -2.61
CA ILE A 310 -8.63 -8.99 -2.07
C ILE A 310 -8.48 -10.27 -2.89
N ILE A 311 -8.46 -10.18 -4.23
CA ILE A 311 -8.21 -11.33 -5.10
C ILE A 311 -6.81 -11.92 -4.89
N GLU A 312 -5.80 -11.07 -4.77
CA GLU A 312 -4.43 -11.51 -4.49
C GLU A 312 -4.32 -12.23 -3.15
N GLU A 313 -5.01 -11.74 -2.12
CA GLU A 313 -5.07 -12.37 -0.79
C GLU A 313 -5.81 -13.71 -0.84
N ASP A 314 -6.95 -13.80 -1.53
CA ASP A 314 -7.68 -15.07 -1.74
C ASP A 314 -6.79 -16.12 -2.44
N VAL A 315 -6.07 -15.71 -3.47
CA VAL A 315 -5.13 -16.58 -4.20
C VAL A 315 -4.01 -17.06 -3.29
N ALA A 316 -3.42 -16.16 -2.49
CA ALA A 316 -2.38 -16.53 -1.53
C ALA A 316 -2.89 -17.52 -0.48
N ASN A 317 -4.14 -17.37 -0.01
CA ASN A 317 -4.74 -18.24 1.01
C ASN A 317 -5.06 -19.65 0.50
N ARG A 318 -5.29 -19.83 -0.81
CA ARG A 318 -5.70 -21.13 -1.41
C ARG A 318 -4.64 -21.80 -2.26
N THR A 319 -3.54 -21.12 -2.58
CA THR A 319 -2.51 -21.66 -3.47
C THR A 319 -1.66 -22.72 -2.77
N SER A 320 -1.31 -23.78 -3.50
CA SER A 320 -0.35 -24.79 -3.07
C SER A 320 1.09 -24.48 -3.52
N ALA A 321 1.30 -23.33 -4.18
CA ALA A 321 2.58 -22.90 -4.68
C ALA A 321 3.60 -22.73 -3.54
N LYS A 322 4.80 -23.25 -3.73
CA LYS A 322 5.85 -23.26 -2.68
C LYS A 322 6.83 -22.11 -2.80
N SER A 323 6.93 -21.48 -3.97
CA SER A 323 7.85 -20.39 -4.22
C SER A 323 7.13 -19.05 -4.31
N ARG A 324 7.76 -18.00 -3.77
CA ARG A 324 7.25 -16.62 -3.85
C ARG A 324 6.95 -16.19 -5.28
N LYS A 325 7.86 -16.49 -6.22
CA LYS A 325 7.72 -16.13 -7.64
C LYS A 325 6.48 -16.78 -8.29
N GLU A 326 6.20 -18.04 -7.95
CA GLU A 326 5.02 -18.73 -8.46
C GLU A 326 3.72 -18.17 -7.86
N ILE A 327 3.73 -17.80 -6.57
CA ILE A 327 2.59 -17.13 -5.91
C ILE A 327 2.31 -15.78 -6.59
N GLU A 328 3.33 -14.94 -6.75
CA GLU A 328 3.22 -13.62 -7.41
C GLU A 328 2.71 -13.74 -8.85
N TYR A 329 3.17 -14.74 -9.60
CA TYR A 329 2.68 -15.01 -10.95
C TYR A 329 1.19 -15.40 -10.95
N ARG A 330 0.76 -16.29 -10.06
CA ARG A 330 -0.66 -16.68 -9.93
C ARG A 330 -1.54 -15.49 -9.51
N GLN A 331 -1.06 -14.67 -8.58
CA GLN A 331 -1.73 -13.43 -8.15
C GLN A 331 -1.90 -12.47 -9.33
N MET A 332 -0.84 -12.25 -10.12
CA MET A 332 -0.88 -11.43 -11.32
C MET A 332 -1.91 -11.93 -12.34
N ILE A 333 -1.94 -13.24 -12.61
CA ILE A 333 -2.91 -13.81 -13.55
C ILE A 333 -4.36 -13.60 -13.08
N GLU A 334 -4.65 -13.81 -11.79
CA GLU A 334 -6.01 -13.67 -11.27
C GLU A 334 -6.44 -12.21 -11.11
N ARG A 335 -5.57 -11.31 -10.63
CA ARG A 335 -5.92 -9.89 -10.50
C ARG A 335 -6.18 -9.22 -11.85
N ASN A 336 -5.47 -9.65 -12.91
CA ASN A 336 -5.61 -9.10 -14.25
C ASN A 336 -6.91 -9.53 -14.94
N LYS A 337 -7.67 -10.48 -14.36
CA LYS A 337 -9.04 -10.80 -14.77
C LYS A 337 -10.07 -9.79 -14.25
N ILE A 338 -9.68 -8.91 -13.33
CA ILE A 338 -10.55 -7.88 -12.75
C ILE A 338 -10.16 -6.53 -13.34
N ASN A 339 -11.05 -5.93 -14.13
CA ASN A 339 -10.81 -4.66 -14.80
C ASN A 339 -12.02 -3.71 -14.81
N HIS A 340 -13.23 -4.21 -14.54
CA HIS A 340 -14.49 -3.48 -14.69
C HIS A 340 -15.07 -3.07 -13.33
N ILE A 341 -14.22 -2.49 -12.48
CA ILE A 341 -14.56 -1.99 -11.14
C ILE A 341 -14.08 -0.55 -10.98
N GLY A 342 -14.97 0.30 -10.48
CA GLY A 342 -14.68 1.70 -10.15
C GLY A 342 -14.51 2.60 -11.38
N VAL A 343 -13.98 3.79 -11.12
CA VAL A 343 -13.80 4.85 -12.11
C VAL A 343 -12.34 5.33 -12.06
N TRP A 344 -11.69 5.34 -13.22
CA TRP A 344 -10.38 5.96 -13.36
C TRP A 344 -10.50 7.47 -13.40
N LYS A 345 -9.63 8.18 -12.69
CA LYS A 345 -9.59 9.65 -12.68
C LYS A 345 -8.17 10.16 -12.88
N GLY A 346 -7.97 11.13 -13.77
CA GLY A 346 -6.66 11.74 -14.02
C GLY A 346 -6.58 12.41 -15.39
N LYS A 347 -5.44 13.02 -15.72
CA LYS A 347 -5.20 13.53 -17.08
C LYS A 347 -4.84 12.42 -18.07
N ASN A 348 -4.20 11.34 -17.58
CA ASN A 348 -3.81 10.18 -18.37
C ASN A 348 -2.99 10.52 -19.63
N LEU A 349 -2.09 11.50 -19.55
CA LEU A 349 -1.32 11.95 -20.72
C LEU A 349 -0.61 10.80 -21.43
N MET A 350 -0.06 9.84 -20.69
CA MET A 350 0.63 8.70 -21.29
C MET A 350 -0.34 7.81 -22.06
N GLY A 351 -1.46 7.44 -21.45
CA GLY A 351 -2.50 6.65 -22.11
C GLY A 351 -3.03 7.32 -23.37
N LYS A 352 -3.26 8.64 -23.32
CA LYS A 352 -3.71 9.45 -24.46
C LYS A 352 -2.65 9.53 -25.57
N ILE A 353 -1.38 9.76 -25.23
CA ILE A 353 -0.27 9.77 -26.22
C ILE A 353 -0.17 8.42 -26.92
N LEU A 354 -0.22 7.31 -26.17
CA LEU A 354 -0.22 5.96 -26.73
C LEU A 354 -1.42 5.75 -27.64
N LYS A 355 -2.60 6.24 -27.25
CA LYS A 355 -3.81 6.15 -28.06
C LYS A 355 -3.72 6.98 -29.35
N LEU A 356 -3.20 8.20 -29.30
CA LEU A 356 -2.95 9.03 -30.49
C LEU A 356 -1.98 8.34 -31.44
N CYS A 357 -0.89 7.74 -30.93
CA CYS A 357 0.04 6.97 -31.75
C CYS A 357 -0.63 5.71 -32.34
N GLN A 358 -1.49 5.03 -31.57
CA GLN A 358 -2.27 3.88 -32.06
C GLN A 358 -3.21 4.29 -33.20
N ILE A 359 -3.96 5.40 -33.05
CA ILE A 359 -4.84 5.93 -34.11
C ILE A 359 -4.01 6.19 -35.36
N ALA A 360 -2.89 6.93 -35.24
CA ALA A 360 -1.99 7.24 -36.35
C ALA A 360 -1.49 5.98 -37.08
N LEU A 361 -1.13 4.93 -36.35
CA LEU A 361 -0.75 3.63 -36.93
C LEU A 361 -1.92 2.97 -37.67
N LEU A 362 -3.12 2.98 -37.10
CA LEU A 362 -4.32 2.36 -37.68
C LEU A 362 -4.83 3.11 -38.92
N THR A 363 -4.63 4.43 -38.99
CA THR A 363 -5.03 5.29 -40.10
C THR A 363 -3.92 5.55 -41.12
N ASN A 364 -2.72 5.03 -40.87
CA ASN A 364 -1.52 5.29 -41.67
C ASN A 364 -1.25 6.80 -41.84
N THR A 365 -1.36 7.55 -40.74
CA THR A 365 -1.07 8.98 -40.64
C THR A 365 -0.03 9.24 -39.55
N GLU A 366 0.25 10.50 -39.25
CA GLU A 366 1.05 10.90 -38.09
C GLU A 366 0.14 11.37 -36.94
N PRO A 367 0.56 11.21 -35.67
CA PRO A 367 -0.15 11.80 -34.54
C PRO A 367 -0.05 13.34 -34.61
N PRO A 368 -1.01 14.08 -34.01
CA PRO A 368 -1.09 15.54 -34.09
C PRO A 368 -0.03 16.24 -33.21
N ILE A 369 1.25 16.01 -33.51
CA ILE A 369 2.38 16.67 -32.84
C ILE A 369 2.43 18.13 -33.26
N ASN A 370 2.36 19.03 -32.29
CA ASN A 370 2.47 20.46 -32.53
C ASN A 370 3.94 20.84 -32.82
N GLN A 371 4.33 20.71 -34.08
CA GLN A 371 5.69 21.02 -34.56
C GLN A 371 6.02 22.49 -34.40
N ASP A 372 5.05 23.40 -34.57
CA ASP A 372 5.26 24.83 -34.36
C ASP A 372 5.64 25.13 -32.91
N LEU A 373 4.99 24.47 -31.95
CA LEU A 373 5.35 24.58 -30.53
C LEU A 373 6.79 24.10 -30.29
N LEU A 374 7.16 22.94 -30.84
CA LEU A 374 8.53 22.43 -30.70
C LEU A 374 9.56 23.37 -31.33
N THR A 375 9.25 23.93 -32.50
CA THR A 375 10.09 24.88 -33.22
C THR A 375 10.32 26.17 -32.43
N MET A 376 9.24 26.76 -31.89
CA MET A 376 9.31 27.99 -31.08
C MET A 376 10.20 27.85 -29.83
N HIS A 377 10.41 26.63 -29.34
CA HIS A 377 11.21 26.35 -28.15
C HIS A 377 12.68 26.05 -28.46
N ASN A 378 13.16 26.28 -29.68
CA ASN A 378 14.57 26.18 -30.08
C ASN A 378 15.26 24.92 -29.54
N ILE A 379 14.75 23.74 -29.92
CA ILE A 379 15.24 22.46 -29.40
C ILE A 379 16.56 22.08 -30.09
N TYR A 380 17.66 22.09 -29.35
CA TYR A 380 18.95 21.60 -29.81
C TYR A 380 19.08 20.10 -29.53
N TRP A 381 19.38 19.32 -30.57
CA TRP A 381 19.63 17.87 -30.48
C TRP A 381 21.01 17.56 -31.02
N GLY A 382 21.91 17.14 -30.13
CA GLY A 382 23.34 17.28 -30.41
C GLY A 382 23.70 18.74 -30.65
N GLN A 383 24.48 19.00 -31.69
CA GLN A 383 24.92 20.36 -32.05
C GLN A 383 23.96 21.06 -33.04
N THR A 384 22.84 20.44 -33.37
CA THR A 384 21.94 20.93 -34.41
C THR A 384 20.66 21.46 -33.79
N LEU A 385 20.25 22.65 -34.20
CA LEU A 385 18.91 23.17 -33.94
C LEU A 385 17.91 22.38 -34.77
N LEU A 386 16.95 21.75 -34.10
CA LEU A 386 15.87 21.03 -34.76
C LEU A 386 14.79 21.97 -35.26
N PHE A 387 14.11 21.56 -36.33
CA PHE A 387 12.90 22.19 -36.87
C PHE A 387 13.08 23.66 -37.31
N ALA A 388 14.33 24.05 -37.61
CA ALA A 388 14.71 25.39 -38.05
C ALA A 388 14.29 25.72 -39.49
#